data_AF-A0AAT9H947-F1
#
_entry.id   AF-A0AAT9H947-F1
#
_cell.length_a   1.000
_cell.length_b   1.000
_cell.length_c   1.000
_cell.angle_alpha   90.00
_cell.angle_beta   90.00
_cell.angle_gamma   90.00
#
_symmetry.space_group_name_H-M   'P 1'
#
loop_
_entity.id
_entity.type
_entity.pdbx_description
1 polymer ?
#
loop_
_entity_poly.entity_id
_entity_poly.type
_entity_poly.pdbx_seq_one_letter_code
_entity_poly.pdbx_strand_id
1 'polypeptide(L)'
;MGRGDGEQTDLALELPGDVSAEWCPDGTGLLVVHGFEARGQLFRYDLGERRLVEIPTPRGAVSGATARPDGSVEYLWSSAAEPPAVRSTTGGVVLDPPGMKSPGSVPVEDVWVEGPGGRIHALVQKPAGVTGPLPTVFDIHGGPTWHDSDSFAAGPAAWVDHGYAVVRVNYRGSTGYGRAWTDALKHRVGLIELEDIAAVREWAIGSGLADPARLILTGGSWGGYLTLLGIGTQPDAWALGIAAVPVADYVTAYHDEMEALKAMDRTLLGGTPEQVPDRFEASSPITYVDEVKAPVYISAGSTTRAVPSSRSRTTSSVWSRATRCTRSTATRRATAPWWSTNASSRCVWSSTSRRGTSRRAAPPSAAAWRWVMRPGGPWQRVRRGGAGVGEVGPAGQQERGGEQEDAGDGDRGQGPARVARTPQTTMRPAWTSLPLTLQVLSTRAVRSTGCGAGVPWRRPG
;
A
#
# COMPACT_ATOMS: atom_id res chain seq x y z
N MET A 1 -36.32 29.28 18.76
CA MET A 1 -34.87 29.07 18.91
C MET A 1 -34.47 29.62 20.26
N GLY A 2 -34.40 28.77 21.29
CA GLY A 2 -33.90 29.19 22.60
C GLY A 2 -32.38 29.38 22.51
N ARG A 3 -31.88 30.53 22.99
CA ARG A 3 -30.45 30.71 23.25
C ARG A 3 -30.08 29.78 24.39
N GLY A 4 -29.24 28.79 24.14
CA GLY A 4 -28.56 28.08 25.23
C GLY A 4 -27.79 29.09 26.06
N ASP A 5 -27.80 28.90 27.37
CA ASP A 5 -26.97 29.54 28.40
C ASP A 5 -25.46 29.51 28.10
N GLY A 6 -25.02 28.65 27.19
CA GLY A 6 -23.63 28.58 26.74
C GLY A 6 -22.72 27.94 27.78
N GLU A 7 -23.28 27.21 28.73
CA GLU A 7 -22.53 26.47 29.73
C GLU A 7 -21.70 25.36 29.07
N GLN A 8 -20.39 25.38 29.32
CA GLN A 8 -19.46 24.37 28.85
C GLN A 8 -19.02 23.52 30.03
N THR A 9 -19.19 22.20 29.91
CA THR A 9 -18.72 21.24 30.90
C THR A 9 -17.71 20.31 30.25
N ASP A 10 -16.53 20.18 30.86
CA ASP A 10 -15.54 19.20 30.43
C ASP A 10 -15.97 17.79 30.84
N LEU A 11 -15.92 16.87 29.87
CA LEU A 11 -16.18 15.46 30.09
C LEU A 11 -14.87 14.75 30.39
N ALA A 12 -14.68 14.31 31.63
CA ALA A 12 -13.53 13.49 32.02
C ALA A 12 -13.75 12.05 31.51
N LEU A 13 -13.34 11.78 30.28
CA LEU A 13 -13.43 10.43 29.68
C LEU A 13 -12.34 9.48 30.19
N GLU A 14 -11.23 10.02 30.71
CA GLU A 14 -10.06 9.26 31.22
C GLU A 14 -9.51 8.19 30.26
N LEU A 15 -9.73 8.35 28.94
CA LEU A 15 -9.18 7.48 27.91
C LEU A 15 -7.83 8.02 27.39
N PRO A 16 -6.83 7.15 27.15
CA PRO A 16 -5.63 7.53 26.41
C PRO A 16 -5.95 7.75 24.92
N GLY A 17 -4.95 8.05 24.10
CA GLY A 17 -5.13 8.11 22.64
C GLY A 17 -6.05 9.22 22.16
N ASP A 18 -6.74 8.96 21.04
CA ASP A 18 -7.64 9.92 20.41
C ASP A 18 -9.09 9.55 20.64
N VAL A 19 -9.92 10.57 20.84
CA VAL A 19 -11.35 10.42 21.02
C VAL A 19 -12.11 11.34 20.05
N SER A 20 -13.20 10.82 19.52
CA SER A 20 -14.23 11.61 18.86
C SER A 20 -15.58 11.23 19.43
N ALA A 21 -16.53 12.16 19.42
CA ALA A 21 -17.84 11.94 20.01
C ALA A 21 -18.94 12.53 19.14
N GLU A 22 -20.05 11.81 19.03
CA GLU A 22 -21.27 12.25 18.36
C GLU A 22 -22.48 12.05 19.28
N TRP A 23 -23.51 12.87 19.12
CA TRP A 23 -24.73 12.74 19.91
C TRP A 23 -25.48 11.45 19.58
N CYS A 24 -25.95 10.75 20.62
CA CYS A 24 -26.94 9.69 20.43
C CYS A 24 -28.28 10.33 19.99
N PRO A 25 -29.09 9.66 19.16
CA PRO A 25 -30.34 10.22 18.64
C PRO A 25 -31.35 10.64 19.72
N ASP A 26 -31.30 10.02 20.89
CA ASP A 26 -32.15 10.31 22.05
C ASP A 26 -31.71 11.57 22.83
N GLY A 27 -30.53 12.13 22.54
CA GLY A 27 -29.95 13.28 23.25
C GLY A 27 -29.51 13.00 24.68
N THR A 28 -29.54 11.75 25.13
CA THR A 28 -29.22 11.36 26.52
C THR A 28 -27.75 11.02 26.74
N GLY A 29 -26.99 10.89 25.65
CA GLY A 29 -25.58 10.50 25.72
C GLY A 29 -24.82 10.79 24.45
N LEU A 30 -23.52 10.52 24.50
CA LEU A 30 -22.59 10.61 23.38
C LEU A 30 -22.10 9.21 23.00
N LEU A 31 -22.07 8.90 21.72
CA LEU A 31 -21.30 7.79 21.17
C LEU A 31 -19.86 8.27 21.02
N VAL A 32 -18.93 7.61 21.72
CA VAL A 32 -17.50 7.93 21.72
C VAL A 32 -16.77 6.86 20.92
N VAL A 33 -16.00 7.28 19.92
CA VAL A 33 -15.05 6.43 19.20
C VAL A 33 -13.65 6.74 19.73
N HIS A 34 -12.97 5.71 20.23
CA HIS A 34 -11.66 5.79 20.85
C HIS A 34 -10.64 5.03 20.02
N GLY A 35 -9.55 5.70 19.64
CA GLY A 35 -8.42 5.12 18.92
C GLY A 35 -7.17 5.15 19.78
N PHE A 36 -6.61 3.98 20.08
CA PHE A 36 -5.38 3.87 20.87
C PHE A 36 -4.56 2.66 20.43
N GLU A 37 -3.25 2.85 20.26
CA GLU A 37 -2.30 1.80 19.88
C GLU A 37 -2.79 0.90 18.74
N ALA A 38 -3.15 1.53 17.61
CA ALA A 38 -3.63 0.87 16.40
C ALA A 38 -4.96 0.10 16.52
N ARG A 39 -5.69 0.23 17.64
CA ARG A 39 -7.02 -0.38 17.86
C ARG A 39 -8.11 0.67 18.00
N GLY A 40 -9.34 0.27 17.65
CA GLY A 40 -10.54 1.09 17.80
C GLY A 40 -11.52 0.46 18.78
N GLN A 41 -12.01 1.25 19.73
CA GLN A 41 -13.05 0.88 20.69
C GLN A 41 -14.23 1.85 20.61
N LEU A 42 -15.39 1.37 21.05
CA LEU A 42 -16.61 2.17 21.15
C LEU A 42 -17.04 2.29 22.60
N PHE A 43 -17.51 3.47 22.97
CA PHE A 43 -18.10 3.73 24.27
C PHE A 43 -19.37 4.55 24.11
N ARG A 44 -20.29 4.43 25.07
CA ARG A 44 -21.39 5.38 25.28
C ARG A 44 -21.09 6.18 26.54
N TYR A 45 -21.05 7.50 26.44
CA TYR A 45 -21.04 8.37 27.60
C TYR A 45 -22.48 8.78 27.93
N ASP A 46 -22.97 8.36 29.09
CA ASP A 46 -24.29 8.75 29.60
C ASP A 46 -24.20 10.12 30.30
N LEU A 47 -25.02 11.09 29.89
CA LEU A 47 -24.99 12.45 30.44
C LEU A 47 -25.68 12.56 31.80
N GLY A 48 -26.69 11.72 32.05
CA GLY A 48 -27.42 11.71 33.32
C GLY A 48 -26.61 11.08 34.44
N GLU A 49 -26.01 9.92 34.16
CA GLU A 49 -25.14 9.20 35.10
C GLU A 49 -23.71 9.73 35.12
N ARG A 50 -23.31 10.54 34.14
CA ARG A 50 -21.93 11.01 33.91
C ARG A 50 -20.94 9.85 33.88
N ARG A 51 -21.31 8.79 33.15
CA ARG A 51 -20.59 7.52 33.13
C ARG A 51 -20.26 7.09 31.70
N LEU A 52 -19.02 6.65 31.51
CA LEU A 52 -18.57 6.03 30.27
C LEU A 52 -18.77 4.52 30.35
N VAL A 53 -19.45 3.94 29.36
CA VAL A 53 -19.74 2.51 29.26
C VAL A 53 -19.18 1.98 27.96
N GLU A 54 -18.32 0.96 28.02
CA GLU A 54 -17.79 0.31 26.81
C GLU A 54 -18.90 -0.41 26.05
N ILE A 55 -18.90 -0.26 24.73
CA ILE A 55 -19.70 -1.03 23.80
C ILE A 55 -18.78 -2.12 23.25
N PRO A 56 -18.99 -3.40 23.61
CA PRO A 56 -18.08 -4.47 23.22
C PRO A 56 -17.95 -4.58 21.69
N THR A 57 -16.71 -4.48 21.21
CA THR A 57 -16.36 -4.73 19.81
C THR A 57 -15.25 -5.77 19.73
N PRO A 58 -15.18 -6.57 18.66
CA PRO A 58 -14.06 -7.48 18.48
C PRO A 58 -12.75 -6.73 18.25
N ARG A 59 -11.63 -7.34 18.64
CA ARG A 59 -10.29 -6.77 18.42
C ARG A 59 -10.09 -6.43 16.94
N GLY A 60 -9.55 -5.24 16.69
CA GLY A 60 -9.31 -4.71 15.35
C GLY A 60 -9.49 -3.20 15.34
N ALA A 61 -9.89 -2.67 14.19
CA ALA A 61 -10.21 -1.28 14.02
C ALA A 61 -11.73 -1.09 13.85
N VAL A 62 -12.26 -0.11 14.56
CA VAL A 62 -13.64 0.35 14.42
C VAL A 62 -13.64 1.76 13.85
N SER A 63 -14.52 2.01 12.88
CA SER A 63 -14.70 3.33 12.26
C SER A 63 -16.12 3.51 11.77
N GLY A 64 -16.51 4.75 11.42
CA GLY A 64 -17.83 5.06 10.87
C GLY A 64 -18.99 4.54 11.73
N ALA A 65 -18.85 4.65 13.06
CA ALA A 65 -19.86 4.20 13.99
C ALA A 65 -21.00 5.22 14.09
N THR A 66 -22.24 4.75 14.18
CA THR A 66 -23.42 5.61 14.26
C THR A 66 -24.45 4.98 15.20
N ALA A 67 -24.88 5.76 16.19
CA ALA A 67 -25.97 5.37 17.08
C ALA A 67 -27.33 5.48 16.38
N ARG A 68 -28.21 4.51 16.63
CA ARG A 68 -29.53 4.37 16.00
C ARG A 68 -30.64 4.75 16.99
N PRO A 69 -31.84 5.14 16.51
CA PRO A 69 -32.94 5.53 17.38
C PRO A 69 -33.42 4.44 18.35
N ASP A 70 -33.15 3.18 18.05
CA ASP A 70 -33.46 2.02 18.91
C ASP A 70 -32.38 1.74 19.97
N GLY A 71 -31.36 2.60 20.06
CA GLY A 71 -30.23 2.46 21.00
C GLY A 71 -29.11 1.55 20.50
N SER A 72 -29.27 0.89 19.34
CA SER A 72 -28.20 0.11 18.73
C SER A 72 -27.11 1.00 18.12
N VAL A 73 -25.95 0.41 17.85
CA VAL A 73 -24.85 1.08 17.13
C VAL A 73 -24.45 0.23 15.95
N GLU A 74 -24.47 0.83 14.77
CA GLU A 74 -23.94 0.26 13.53
C GLU A 74 -22.52 0.83 13.31
N TYR A 75 -21.56 -0.02 12.96
CA TYR A 75 -20.16 0.39 12.81
C TYR A 75 -19.42 -0.43 11.76
N LEU A 76 -18.43 0.17 11.10
CA LEU A 76 -17.49 -0.54 10.24
C LEU A 76 -16.39 -1.15 11.10
N TRP A 77 -16.19 -2.46 10.95
CA TRP A 77 -15.14 -3.20 11.64
C TRP A 77 -14.28 -3.99 10.66
N SER A 78 -12.98 -4.06 10.93
CA SER A 78 -12.05 -4.95 10.23
C SER A 78 -10.87 -5.28 11.14
N SER A 79 -10.09 -6.30 10.77
CA SER A 79 -8.76 -6.55 11.32
C SER A 79 -7.76 -6.71 10.18
N ALA A 80 -6.46 -6.72 10.46
CA ALA A 80 -5.46 -7.01 9.43
C ALA A 80 -5.70 -8.38 8.74
N ALA A 81 -6.34 -9.32 9.44
CA ALA A 81 -6.72 -10.63 8.92
C ALA A 81 -8.09 -10.66 8.23
N GLU A 82 -9.05 -9.87 8.71
CA GLU A 82 -10.45 -9.96 8.31
C GLU A 82 -10.94 -8.73 7.55
N PRO A 83 -11.44 -8.89 6.31
CA PRO A 83 -11.94 -7.79 5.50
C PRO A 83 -13.05 -6.98 6.19
N PRO A 84 -13.25 -5.72 5.78
CA PRO A 84 -14.22 -4.86 6.44
C PRO A 84 -15.67 -5.35 6.32
N ALA A 85 -16.39 -5.30 7.43
CA ALA A 85 -17.81 -5.60 7.52
C ALA A 85 -18.54 -4.54 8.35
N VAL A 86 -19.77 -4.18 7.93
CA VAL A 86 -20.65 -3.31 8.74
C VAL A 86 -21.38 -4.19 9.73
N ARG A 87 -21.21 -3.94 11.03
CA ARG A 87 -21.75 -4.73 12.14
C ARG A 87 -22.72 -3.91 12.97
N SER A 88 -23.60 -4.59 13.70
CA SER A 88 -24.49 -3.99 14.69
C SER A 88 -24.25 -4.57 16.09
N THR A 89 -24.45 -3.75 17.12
CA THR A 89 -24.50 -4.21 18.52
C THR A 89 -25.71 -5.10 18.82
N THR A 90 -26.76 -5.06 17.99
CA THR A 90 -27.89 -6.01 18.06
C THR A 90 -27.53 -7.41 17.57
N GLY A 91 -26.32 -7.57 17.02
CA GLY A 91 -25.79 -8.83 16.49
C GLY A 91 -25.82 -8.85 14.96
N GLY A 92 -24.74 -9.38 14.37
CA GLY A 92 -24.65 -9.68 12.95
C GLY A 92 -24.02 -8.60 12.08
N VAL A 93 -23.94 -8.93 10.79
CA VAL A 93 -23.48 -8.05 9.71
C VAL A 93 -24.70 -7.39 9.09
N VAL A 94 -24.72 -6.05 9.06
CA VAL A 94 -25.86 -5.23 8.63
C VAL A 94 -25.86 -5.03 7.11
N LEU A 95 -24.67 -5.09 6.50
CA LEU A 95 -24.49 -4.95 5.07
C LEU A 95 -23.61 -6.06 4.53
N ASP A 96 -24.19 -6.96 3.72
CA ASP A 96 -23.47 -7.97 2.96
C ASP A 96 -23.68 -7.76 1.45
N PRO A 97 -22.82 -6.96 0.79
CA PRO A 97 -22.97 -6.67 -0.63
C PRO A 97 -22.74 -7.93 -1.47
N PRO A 98 -23.56 -8.19 -2.50
CA PRO A 98 -23.37 -9.35 -3.38
C PRO A 98 -22.08 -9.21 -4.20
N GLY A 99 -21.37 -10.32 -4.40
CA GLY A 99 -20.19 -10.38 -5.26
C GLY A 99 -19.00 -11.08 -4.62
N MET A 100 -17.82 -10.94 -5.24
CA MET A 100 -16.58 -11.46 -4.66
C MET A 100 -16.23 -10.67 -3.41
N LYS A 101 -16.04 -11.40 -2.31
CA LYS A 101 -15.48 -10.86 -1.08
C LYS A 101 -13.96 -10.87 -1.18
N SER A 102 -13.32 -9.87 -0.59
CA SER A 102 -11.86 -9.93 -0.41
C SER A 102 -11.53 -11.19 0.40
N PRO A 103 -10.50 -11.97 0.02
CA PRO A 103 -10.02 -13.01 0.89
C PRO A 103 -9.46 -12.39 2.18
N GLY A 104 -9.49 -13.16 3.27
CA GLY A 104 -8.76 -12.80 4.48
C GLY A 104 -7.25 -12.83 4.26
N SER A 105 -6.53 -12.30 5.24
CA SER A 105 -5.07 -12.27 5.31
C SER A 105 -4.61 -12.84 6.67
N VAL A 106 -3.40 -12.51 7.09
CA VAL A 106 -2.84 -12.88 8.39
C VAL A 106 -3.04 -11.77 9.43
N PRO A 107 -3.22 -12.12 10.72
CA PRO A 107 -3.29 -11.13 11.79
C PRO A 107 -1.98 -10.36 11.92
N VAL A 108 -2.06 -9.17 12.49
CA VAL A 108 -0.90 -8.35 12.78
C VAL A 108 -0.28 -8.74 14.13
N GLU A 109 1.04 -8.69 14.20
CA GLU A 109 1.83 -8.78 15.43
C GLU A 109 2.23 -7.36 15.85
N ASP A 110 1.89 -6.98 17.08
CA ASP A 110 2.29 -5.69 17.67
C ASP A 110 3.75 -5.79 18.13
N VAL A 111 4.60 -4.89 17.65
CA VAL A 111 6.02 -4.81 17.96
C VAL A 111 6.33 -3.45 18.56
N TRP A 112 7.06 -3.46 19.67
CA TRP A 112 7.50 -2.25 20.35
C TRP A 112 9.02 -2.14 20.28
N VAL A 113 9.52 -1.06 19.69
CA VAL A 113 10.95 -0.81 19.49
C VAL A 113 11.33 0.45 20.24
N GLU A 114 12.40 0.39 21.03
CA GLU A 114 12.99 1.59 21.64
C GLU A 114 13.71 2.41 20.56
N GLY A 115 13.35 3.69 20.44
CA GLY A 115 13.97 4.61 19.51
C GLY A 115 14.36 5.95 20.15
N PRO A 116 14.99 6.85 19.38
CA PRO A 116 15.53 8.11 19.91
C PRO A 116 14.50 9.03 20.58
N GLY A 117 13.22 8.91 20.19
CA GLY A 117 12.12 9.71 20.74
C GLY A 117 11.15 8.94 21.61
N GLY A 118 11.49 7.71 22.03
CA GLY A 118 10.67 6.86 22.87
C GLY A 118 10.25 5.56 22.19
N ARG A 119 9.24 4.90 22.77
CA ARG A 119 8.79 3.57 22.36
C ARG A 119 7.93 3.65 21.10
N ILE A 120 8.43 3.11 20.00
CA ILE A 120 7.79 3.12 18.67
C ILE A 120 6.93 1.87 18.51
N HIS A 121 5.67 2.06 18.10
CA HIS A 121 4.79 0.95 17.76
C HIS A 121 4.92 0.61 16.28
N ALA A 122 5.16 -0.66 15.98
CA ALA A 122 5.12 -1.21 14.63
C ALA A 122 4.15 -2.38 14.55
N LEU A 123 3.51 -2.49 13.39
CA LEU A 123 2.56 -3.53 13.03
C LEU A 123 3.21 -4.45 12.01
N VAL A 124 3.41 -5.72 12.36
CA VAL A 124 4.10 -6.70 11.53
C VAL A 124 3.15 -7.77 11.01
N GLN A 125 3.20 -8.05 9.71
CA GLN A 125 2.53 -9.18 9.08
C GLN A 125 3.57 -10.00 8.31
N LYS A 126 3.49 -11.33 8.39
CA LYS A 126 4.38 -12.23 7.65
C LYS A 126 3.64 -13.49 7.18
N PRO A 127 4.08 -14.13 6.09
CA PRO A 127 3.46 -15.35 5.60
C PRO A 127 3.48 -16.46 6.66
N ALA A 128 2.35 -17.16 6.82
CA ALA A 128 2.23 -18.22 7.81
C ALA A 128 3.20 -19.38 7.53
N GLY A 129 3.83 -19.90 8.59
CA GLY A 129 4.71 -21.07 8.52
C GLY A 129 6.07 -20.83 7.84
N VAL A 130 6.41 -19.59 7.46
CA VAL A 130 7.73 -19.26 6.91
C VAL A 130 8.69 -18.84 8.01
N THR A 131 9.90 -19.39 7.99
CA THR A 131 10.96 -19.14 8.96
C THR A 131 12.19 -18.50 8.32
N GLY A 132 12.90 -17.68 9.09
CA GLY A 132 14.14 -17.01 8.66
C GLY A 132 13.90 -15.66 7.98
N PRO A 133 14.98 -14.96 7.58
CA PRO A 133 14.89 -13.60 7.05
C PRO A 133 14.10 -13.50 5.74
N LEU A 134 13.06 -12.68 5.77
CA LEU A 134 12.14 -12.45 4.65
C LEU A 134 12.56 -11.21 3.84
N PRO A 135 12.19 -11.14 2.55
CA PRO A 135 12.15 -9.85 1.89
C PRO A 135 11.05 -9.02 2.56
N THR A 136 11.36 -7.78 2.93
CA THR A 136 10.49 -7.01 3.84
C THR A 136 10.12 -5.67 3.22
N VAL A 137 8.84 -5.36 3.28
CA VAL A 137 8.27 -4.09 2.85
C VAL A 137 7.99 -3.24 4.09
N PHE A 138 8.63 -2.07 4.16
CA PHE A 138 8.28 -1.01 5.08
C PHE A 138 7.21 -0.15 4.40
N ASP A 139 5.94 -0.42 4.71
CA ASP A 139 4.77 0.26 4.16
C ASP A 139 4.38 1.40 5.10
N ILE A 140 4.71 2.62 4.70
CA ILE A 140 4.65 3.82 5.53
C ILE A 140 3.35 4.57 5.23
N HIS A 141 2.53 4.79 6.25
CA HIS A 141 1.25 5.46 6.10
C HIS A 141 1.36 6.93 5.65
N GLY A 142 0.26 7.45 5.11
CA GLY A 142 0.08 8.88 4.87
C GLY A 142 -0.15 9.65 6.17
N GLY A 143 -0.27 10.98 6.11
CA GLY A 143 -0.43 11.80 7.31
C GLY A 143 0.08 13.23 7.12
N PRO A 144 0.71 13.84 8.15
CA PRO A 144 1.31 13.16 9.31
C PRO A 144 0.29 12.80 10.40
N THR A 145 -0.89 13.42 10.41
CA THR A 145 -1.95 13.22 11.41
C THR A 145 -2.81 11.99 11.13
N TRP A 146 -2.18 10.81 11.07
CA TRP A 146 -2.83 9.51 10.88
C TRP A 146 -1.95 8.41 11.50
N HIS A 147 -2.46 7.19 11.64
CA HIS A 147 -1.67 6.02 12.03
C HIS A 147 -2.17 4.75 11.33
N ASP A 148 -1.29 3.77 11.16
CA ASP A 148 -1.68 2.42 10.74
C ASP A 148 -2.34 1.66 11.89
N SER A 149 -3.52 1.11 11.61
CA SER A 149 -4.31 0.31 12.55
C SER A 149 -4.29 -1.18 12.22
N ASP A 150 -4.75 -1.99 13.15
CA ASP A 150 -5.19 -3.38 12.93
C ASP A 150 -6.49 -3.38 12.12
N SER A 151 -6.39 -2.94 10.88
CA SER A 151 -7.46 -2.88 9.89
C SER A 151 -7.02 -3.59 8.61
N PHE A 152 -8.00 -4.06 7.86
CA PHE A 152 -7.71 -4.78 6.62
C PHE A 152 -7.24 -3.81 5.54
N ALA A 153 -6.04 -4.05 5.01
CA ALA A 153 -5.50 -3.34 3.87
C ALA A 153 -5.03 -4.33 2.80
N ALA A 154 -5.56 -4.16 1.57
CA ALA A 154 -5.26 -5.04 0.45
C ALA A 154 -3.78 -4.99 0.02
N GLY A 155 -3.08 -3.88 0.24
CA GLY A 155 -1.66 -3.73 -0.06
C GLY A 155 -0.80 -4.70 0.77
N PRO A 156 -0.80 -4.58 2.11
CA PRO A 156 -0.15 -5.54 3.00
C PRO A 156 -0.55 -6.99 2.75
N ALA A 157 -1.85 -7.28 2.55
CA ALA A 157 -2.32 -8.63 2.25
C ALA A 157 -1.68 -9.20 0.97
N ALA A 158 -1.64 -8.42 -0.12
CA ALA A 158 -1.01 -8.85 -1.36
C ALA A 158 0.51 -9.08 -1.22
N TRP A 159 1.21 -8.24 -0.45
CA TRP A 159 2.64 -8.44 -0.18
C TRP A 159 2.91 -9.74 0.59
N VAL A 160 2.09 -10.02 1.61
CA VAL A 160 2.16 -11.27 2.37
C VAL A 160 1.89 -12.47 1.48
N ASP A 161 0.86 -12.43 0.63
CA ASP A 161 0.56 -13.49 -0.34
C ASP A 161 1.69 -13.73 -1.34
N HIS A 162 2.50 -12.71 -1.62
CA HIS A 162 3.69 -12.79 -2.46
C HIS A 162 4.98 -13.17 -1.70
N GLY A 163 4.88 -13.53 -0.42
CA GLY A 163 6.01 -14.03 0.37
C GLY A 163 6.86 -12.95 1.04
N TYR A 164 6.35 -11.72 1.15
CA TYR A 164 7.03 -10.63 1.85
C TYR A 164 6.54 -10.50 3.29
N ALA A 165 7.44 -10.13 4.20
CA ALA A 165 7.01 -9.51 5.45
C ALA A 165 6.61 -8.06 5.19
N VAL A 166 5.65 -7.56 5.94
CA VAL A 166 5.20 -6.17 5.89
C VAL A 166 5.34 -5.57 7.28
N VAL A 167 6.03 -4.44 7.37
CA VAL A 167 6.23 -3.67 8.60
C VAL A 167 5.62 -2.30 8.37
N ARG A 168 4.65 -1.95 9.21
CA ARG A 168 3.99 -0.63 9.22
C ARG A 168 4.39 0.08 10.51
N VAL A 169 4.98 1.27 10.40
CA VAL A 169 5.59 1.97 11.53
C VAL A 169 4.75 3.17 11.90
N ASN A 170 4.24 3.20 13.14
CA ASN A 170 3.56 4.36 13.69
C ASN A 170 4.59 5.31 14.30
N TYR A 171 5.34 5.99 13.42
CA TYR A 171 6.43 6.90 13.75
C TYR A 171 5.95 8.14 14.55
N ARG A 172 6.88 8.88 15.18
CA ARG A 172 6.58 10.16 15.84
C ARG A 172 5.86 11.12 14.92
N GLY A 173 4.71 11.61 15.37
CA GLY A 173 3.76 12.36 14.56
C GLY A 173 2.46 11.63 14.28
N SER A 174 2.46 10.30 14.41
CA SER A 174 1.26 9.48 14.27
C SER A 174 0.20 9.82 15.34
N THR A 175 -1.06 9.58 15.00
CA THR A 175 -2.18 9.68 15.95
C THR A 175 -2.29 8.41 16.79
N GLY A 176 -3.06 8.42 17.88
CA GLY A 176 -3.34 7.24 18.72
C GLY A 176 -2.33 6.98 19.84
N TYR A 177 -1.34 7.85 20.02
CA TYR A 177 -0.27 7.74 21.03
C TYR A 177 -0.17 9.00 21.93
N GLY A 178 -1.20 9.84 21.87
CA GLY A 178 -1.29 11.07 22.64
C GLY A 178 -0.58 12.26 21.99
N ARG A 179 -0.95 13.45 22.46
CA ARG A 179 -0.55 14.73 21.86
C ARG A 179 0.95 14.96 21.79
N ALA A 180 1.70 14.53 22.81
CA ALA A 180 3.15 14.68 22.82
C ALA A 180 3.82 13.91 21.68
N TRP A 181 3.32 12.72 21.34
CA TRP A 181 3.80 11.92 20.22
C TRP A 181 3.45 12.56 18.87
N THR A 182 2.20 13.02 18.71
CA THR A 182 1.73 13.69 17.48
C THR A 182 2.44 15.03 17.24
N ASP A 183 2.72 15.80 18.29
CA ASP A 183 3.37 17.10 18.17
C ASP A 183 4.91 17.00 18.02
N ALA A 184 5.50 15.81 18.19
CA ALA A 184 6.95 15.62 18.19
C ALA A 184 7.64 15.97 16.87
N LEU A 185 6.94 15.87 15.72
CA LEU A 185 7.51 16.08 14.39
C LEU A 185 7.78 17.55 14.03
N LYS A 186 7.37 18.48 14.89
CA LYS A 186 7.58 19.91 14.69
C LYS A 186 9.08 20.23 14.55
N HIS A 187 9.37 21.07 13.58
CA HIS A 187 10.67 21.63 13.19
C HIS A 187 11.68 20.67 12.57
N ARG A 188 11.46 19.35 12.64
CA ARG A 188 12.34 18.32 12.04
C ARG A 188 11.53 17.33 11.19
N VAL A 189 10.62 17.87 10.40
CA VAL A 189 9.70 17.14 9.51
C VAL A 189 10.46 16.16 8.62
N GLY A 190 9.98 14.93 8.55
CA GLY A 190 10.58 13.83 7.80
C GLY A 190 11.81 13.22 8.45
N LEU A 191 12.63 13.98 9.15
CA LEU A 191 13.90 13.50 9.71
C LEU A 191 13.68 12.61 10.93
N ILE A 192 12.80 13.01 11.86
CA ILE A 192 12.56 12.21 13.07
C ILE A 192 11.73 10.97 12.78
N GLU A 193 10.83 11.04 11.79
CA GLU A 193 10.07 9.90 11.32
C GLU A 193 11.01 8.84 10.73
N LEU A 194 12.01 9.30 9.97
CA LEU A 194 13.04 8.42 9.40
C LEU A 194 14.01 7.86 10.43
N GLU A 195 14.26 8.54 11.55
CA GLU A 195 14.97 7.98 12.70
C GLU A 195 14.18 6.79 13.30
N ASP A 196 12.87 6.93 13.44
CA ASP A 196 12.01 5.88 13.99
C ASP A 196 11.87 4.69 13.04
N ILE A 197 11.69 4.96 11.73
CA ILE A 197 11.66 3.92 10.69
C ILE A 197 13.01 3.18 10.65
N ALA A 198 14.14 3.88 10.80
CA ALA A 198 15.45 3.25 10.89
C ALA A 198 15.59 2.38 12.14
N ALA A 199 15.12 2.82 13.30
CA ALA A 199 15.14 2.01 14.53
C ALA A 199 14.34 0.71 14.37
N VAL A 200 13.14 0.78 13.78
CA VAL A 200 12.33 -0.42 13.50
C VAL A 200 12.99 -1.30 12.44
N ARG A 201 13.67 -0.72 11.45
CA ARG A 201 14.46 -1.47 10.46
C ARG A 201 15.57 -2.28 11.12
N GLU A 202 16.37 -1.65 11.98
CA GLU A 202 17.45 -2.34 12.68
C GLU A 202 16.91 -3.45 13.59
N TRP A 203 15.78 -3.22 14.28
CA TRP A 203 15.09 -4.27 15.02
C TRP A 203 14.64 -5.43 14.10
N ALA A 204 14.07 -5.14 12.93
CA ALA A 204 13.59 -6.16 12.00
C ALA A 204 14.74 -7.02 11.45
N ILE A 205 15.91 -6.43 11.22
CA ILE A 205 17.13 -7.15 10.83
C ILE A 205 17.66 -7.98 12.01
N GLY A 206 17.82 -7.35 13.18
CA GLY A 206 18.40 -7.97 14.38
C GLY A 206 17.56 -9.11 14.95
N SER A 207 16.23 -9.06 14.80
CA SER A 207 15.31 -10.14 15.18
C SER A 207 15.32 -11.32 14.19
N GLY A 208 15.98 -11.18 13.04
CA GLY A 208 15.98 -12.17 11.97
C GLY A 208 14.69 -12.19 11.14
N LEU A 209 13.79 -11.21 11.33
CA LEU A 209 12.58 -11.05 10.51
C LEU A 209 12.93 -10.67 9.07
N ALA A 210 13.85 -9.72 8.89
CA ALA A 210 14.10 -9.08 7.60
C ALA A 210 15.52 -9.36 7.08
N ASP A 211 15.62 -9.63 5.79
CA ASP A 211 16.90 -9.70 5.08
C ASP A 211 17.38 -8.29 4.72
N PRO A 212 18.55 -7.83 5.22
CA PRO A 212 19.05 -6.48 5.00
C PRO A 212 19.27 -6.15 3.51
N ALA A 213 19.48 -7.15 2.65
CA ALA A 213 19.66 -6.93 1.21
C ALA A 213 18.33 -6.81 0.44
N ARG A 214 17.19 -7.06 1.08
CA ARG A 214 15.86 -7.15 0.43
C ARG A 214 14.80 -6.30 1.14
N LEU A 215 15.18 -5.06 1.47
CA LEU A 215 14.30 -4.08 2.12
C LEU A 215 13.70 -3.11 1.13
N ILE A 216 12.38 -2.95 1.15
CA ILE A 216 11.64 -2.01 0.30
C ILE A 216 11.06 -0.92 1.19
N LEU A 217 11.29 0.35 0.85
CA LEU A 217 10.59 1.49 1.45
C LEU A 217 9.47 1.93 0.52
N THR A 218 8.24 1.98 1.02
CA THR A 218 7.08 2.40 0.22
C THR A 218 6.08 3.19 1.05
N GLY A 219 5.33 4.06 0.38
CA GLY A 219 4.22 4.77 1.01
C GLY A 219 3.51 5.71 0.04
N GLY A 220 2.36 6.18 0.48
CA GLY A 220 1.53 7.15 -0.25
C GLY A 220 1.45 8.50 0.44
N SER A 221 1.37 9.59 -0.32
CA SER A 221 1.28 10.96 0.22
C SER A 221 2.44 11.26 1.17
N TRP A 222 2.20 11.46 2.48
CA TRP A 222 3.27 11.63 3.47
C TRP A 222 4.25 10.44 3.50
N GLY A 223 3.76 9.20 3.47
CA GLY A 223 4.62 8.03 3.37
C GLY A 223 5.40 7.97 2.06
N GLY A 224 4.84 8.53 0.97
CA GLY A 224 5.56 8.71 -0.29
C GLY A 224 6.67 9.75 -0.18
N TYR A 225 6.41 10.86 0.52
CA TYR A 225 7.41 11.86 0.89
C TYR A 225 8.54 11.23 1.72
N LEU A 226 8.21 10.52 2.80
CA LEU A 226 9.17 9.79 3.63
C LEU A 226 9.94 8.75 2.82
N THR A 227 9.29 8.11 1.85
CA THR A 227 9.99 7.18 0.93
C THR A 227 11.06 7.89 0.12
N LEU A 228 10.75 9.04 -0.48
CA LEU A 228 11.74 9.79 -1.27
C LEU A 228 12.86 10.35 -0.37
N LEU A 229 12.50 10.92 0.79
CA LEU A 229 13.47 11.47 1.73
C LEU A 229 14.38 10.36 2.29
N GLY A 230 13.82 9.22 2.67
CA GLY A 230 14.55 8.09 3.24
C GLY A 230 15.52 7.45 2.25
N ILE A 231 15.13 7.32 0.97
CA ILE A 231 16.02 6.80 -0.07
C ILE A 231 17.19 7.75 -0.36
N GLY A 232 17.02 9.07 -0.19
CA GLY A 232 18.09 10.05 -0.35
C GLY A 232 18.99 10.17 0.88
N THR A 233 18.41 10.23 2.07
CA THR A 233 19.14 10.43 3.34
C THR A 233 19.75 9.14 3.91
N GLN A 234 19.24 7.98 3.51
CA GLN A 234 19.71 6.66 3.93
C GLN A 234 19.98 5.76 2.70
N PRO A 235 20.91 6.15 1.81
CA PRO A 235 21.00 5.59 0.46
C PRO A 235 21.44 4.12 0.40
N ASP A 236 22.06 3.60 1.47
CA ASP A 236 22.51 2.21 1.57
C ASP A 236 21.52 1.31 2.33
N ALA A 237 20.44 1.88 2.88
CA ALA A 237 19.50 1.15 3.74
C ALA A 237 18.41 0.37 2.99
N TRP A 238 18.18 0.68 1.72
CA TRP A 238 16.99 0.23 1.00
C TRP A 238 17.37 -0.33 -0.37
N ALA A 239 16.74 -1.45 -0.75
CA ALA A 239 16.93 -2.08 -2.06
C ALA A 239 16.00 -1.48 -3.14
N LEU A 240 14.89 -0.82 -2.75
CA LEU A 240 13.91 -0.23 -3.65
C LEU A 240 13.07 0.83 -2.92
N GLY A 241 12.84 1.97 -3.58
CA GLY A 241 11.85 2.98 -3.16
C GLY A 241 10.60 2.98 -4.06
N ILE A 242 9.42 2.93 -3.48
CA ILE A 242 8.13 3.02 -4.20
C ILE A 242 7.28 4.13 -3.59
N ALA A 243 7.28 5.31 -4.23
CA ALA A 243 6.60 6.50 -3.73
C ALA A 243 5.34 6.83 -4.55
N ALA A 244 4.19 6.84 -3.90
CA ALA A 244 2.92 7.23 -4.50
C ALA A 244 2.51 8.65 -4.07
N VAL A 245 2.17 9.50 -5.05
CA VAL A 245 1.81 10.92 -4.90
C VAL A 245 2.68 11.69 -3.88
N PRO A 246 4.02 11.59 -3.95
CA PRO A 246 4.91 12.17 -2.93
C PRO A 246 5.07 13.69 -3.08
N VAL A 247 5.36 14.35 -1.96
CA VAL A 247 6.03 15.66 -1.97
C VAL A 247 7.52 15.41 -2.16
N ALA A 248 8.12 15.99 -3.20
CA ALA A 248 9.55 15.82 -3.52
C ALA A 248 10.39 17.08 -3.28
N ASP A 249 9.74 18.23 -3.14
CA ASP A 249 10.35 19.54 -2.91
C ASP A 249 9.33 20.37 -2.12
N TYR A 250 9.62 20.61 -0.84
CA TYR A 250 8.72 21.32 0.07
C TYR A 250 8.65 22.82 -0.26
N VAL A 251 9.74 23.42 -0.73
CA VAL A 251 9.75 24.84 -1.10
C VAL A 251 8.79 25.07 -2.28
N THR A 252 8.93 24.27 -3.34
CA THR A 252 8.01 24.36 -4.47
C THR A 252 6.57 23.99 -4.07
N ALA A 253 6.38 22.96 -3.25
CA ALA A 253 5.04 22.55 -2.79
C ALA A 253 4.33 23.67 -2.02
N TYR A 254 5.03 24.31 -1.08
CA TYR A 254 4.50 25.39 -0.26
C TYR A 254 3.96 26.57 -1.08
N HIS A 255 4.61 26.92 -2.20
CA HIS A 255 4.14 28.02 -3.04
C HIS A 255 2.94 27.65 -3.92
N ASP A 256 2.79 26.36 -4.26
CA ASP A 256 1.76 25.86 -5.18
C ASP A 256 0.49 25.38 -4.48
N GLU A 257 0.56 25.08 -3.19
CA GLU A 257 -0.53 24.42 -2.47
C GLU A 257 -1.62 25.39 -1.98
N MET A 258 -2.73 24.80 -1.53
CA MET A 258 -3.85 25.55 -0.95
C MET A 258 -3.45 26.12 0.41
N GLU A 259 -3.97 27.28 0.80
CA GLU A 259 -3.61 27.95 2.07
C GLU A 259 -3.77 27.09 3.33
N ALA A 260 -4.71 26.14 3.33
CA ALA A 260 -4.86 25.19 4.44
C ALA A 260 -3.62 24.30 4.63
N LEU A 261 -3.00 23.86 3.52
CA LEU A 261 -1.76 23.08 3.56
C LEU A 261 -0.58 23.98 3.94
N LYS A 262 -0.52 25.21 3.43
CA LYS A 262 0.53 26.17 3.86
C LYS A 262 0.47 26.46 5.35
N ALA A 263 -0.73 26.54 5.92
CA ALA A 263 -0.91 26.73 7.36
C ALA A 263 -0.40 25.52 8.16
N MET A 264 -0.62 24.31 7.66
CA MET A 264 -0.05 23.10 8.23
C MET A 264 1.48 23.13 8.15
N ASP A 265 2.05 23.41 6.98
CA ASP A 265 3.50 23.47 6.78
C ASP A 265 4.16 24.54 7.65
N ARG A 266 3.57 25.73 7.79
CA ARG A 266 4.05 26.76 8.73
C ARG A 266 4.06 26.27 10.18
N THR A 267 3.05 25.48 10.56
CA THR A 267 2.95 24.91 11.91
C THR A 267 4.00 23.82 12.13
N LEU A 268 4.22 22.97 11.13
CA LEU A 268 5.15 21.85 11.20
C LEU A 268 6.60 22.31 11.11
N LEU A 269 6.94 23.19 10.16
CA LEU A 269 8.31 23.66 9.93
C LEU A 269 8.66 24.89 10.78
N GLY A 270 7.67 25.56 11.38
CA GLY A 270 7.84 26.71 12.27
C GLY A 270 8.09 28.03 11.54
N GLY A 271 7.61 28.17 10.30
CA GLY A 271 7.73 29.37 9.48
C GLY A 271 7.45 29.11 8.00
N THR A 272 7.56 30.16 7.17
CA THR A 272 7.56 30.02 5.70
C THR A 272 8.94 29.60 5.17
N PRO A 273 9.07 29.15 3.90
CA PRO A 273 10.37 28.86 3.29
C PRO A 273 11.37 30.01 3.40
N GLU A 274 10.91 31.25 3.35
CA GLU A 274 11.76 32.44 3.50
C GLU A 274 12.23 32.69 4.94
N GLN A 275 11.45 32.25 5.93
CA GLN A 275 11.74 32.46 7.34
C GLN A 275 12.64 31.35 7.92
N VAL A 276 12.46 30.12 7.44
CA VAL A 276 13.16 28.93 7.93
C VAL A 276 13.71 28.08 6.76
N PRO A 277 14.53 28.66 5.86
CA PRO A 277 14.98 28.00 4.63
C PRO A 277 15.67 26.66 4.91
N ASP A 278 16.56 26.60 5.90
CA ASP A 278 17.30 25.39 6.26
C ASP A 278 16.39 24.22 6.63
N ARG A 279 15.22 24.49 7.27
CA ARG A 279 14.27 23.44 7.64
C ARG A 279 13.52 22.91 6.42
N PHE A 280 13.12 23.78 5.50
CA PHE A 280 12.49 23.38 4.24
C PHE A 280 13.47 22.61 3.36
N GLU A 281 14.74 23.04 3.29
CA GLU A 281 15.79 22.37 2.53
C GLU A 281 16.08 20.98 3.09
N ALA A 282 16.30 20.86 4.41
CA ALA A 282 16.56 19.59 5.07
C ALA A 282 15.36 18.62 4.99
N SER A 283 14.14 19.16 4.92
CA SER A 283 12.92 18.36 4.79
C SER A 283 12.59 18.05 3.32
N SER A 284 13.32 18.57 2.34
CA SER A 284 13.03 18.39 0.92
C SER A 284 13.78 17.19 0.32
N PRO A 285 13.09 16.17 -0.21
CA PRO A 285 13.76 15.01 -0.81
C PRO A 285 14.68 15.37 -1.99
N ILE A 286 14.38 16.44 -2.72
CA ILE A 286 15.19 16.89 -3.86
C ILE A 286 16.62 17.29 -3.45
N THR A 287 16.82 17.73 -2.21
CA THR A 287 18.13 18.08 -1.64
C THR A 287 19.09 16.88 -1.67
N TYR A 288 18.56 15.66 -1.59
CA TYR A 288 19.34 14.42 -1.45
C TYR A 288 19.31 13.56 -2.71
N VAL A 289 18.87 14.12 -3.85
CA VAL A 289 18.62 13.32 -5.06
C VAL A 289 19.89 12.70 -5.64
N ASP A 290 21.04 13.35 -5.47
CA ASP A 290 22.33 12.87 -5.96
C ASP A 290 22.89 11.71 -5.13
N GLU A 291 22.41 11.54 -3.89
CA GLU A 291 22.80 10.45 -3.00
C GLU A 291 22.03 9.16 -3.29
N VAL A 292 20.94 9.22 -4.07
CA VAL A 292 20.05 8.08 -4.31
C VAL A 292 20.77 6.96 -5.10
N LYS A 293 20.99 5.82 -4.45
CA LYS A 293 21.60 4.62 -5.04
C LYS A 293 20.57 3.58 -5.50
N ALA A 294 19.51 3.39 -4.72
CA ALA A 294 18.48 2.38 -4.99
C ALA A 294 17.60 2.76 -6.19
N PRO A 295 17.05 1.79 -6.94
CA PRO A 295 16.00 2.06 -7.91
C PRO A 295 14.78 2.72 -7.24
N VAL A 296 14.14 3.67 -7.94
CA VAL A 296 12.95 4.37 -7.44
C VAL A 296 11.82 4.34 -8.47
N TYR A 297 10.64 3.98 -7.99
CA TYR A 297 9.38 4.10 -8.73
C TYR A 297 8.53 5.22 -8.16
N ILE A 298 8.07 6.12 -9.02
CA ILE A 298 7.20 7.25 -8.64
C ILE A 298 5.89 7.16 -9.41
N SER A 299 4.79 7.13 -8.68
CA SER A 299 3.43 7.19 -9.23
C SER A 299 2.77 8.51 -8.84
N ALA A 300 2.43 9.35 -9.82
CA ALA A 300 1.77 10.63 -9.57
C ALA A 300 0.63 10.87 -10.56
N GLY A 301 -0.53 11.32 -10.05
CA GLY A 301 -1.68 11.67 -10.87
C GLY A 301 -1.44 12.97 -11.64
N SER A 302 -1.86 13.02 -12.91
CA SER A 302 -1.63 14.21 -13.75
C SER A 302 -2.60 15.37 -13.51
N THR A 303 -3.54 15.27 -12.56
CA THR A 303 -4.63 16.25 -12.32
C THR A 303 -4.96 16.48 -10.84
N THR A 304 -4.08 16.04 -9.94
CA THR A 304 -4.29 16.19 -8.49
C THR A 304 -4.39 17.68 -8.13
N ARG A 305 -5.48 18.14 -7.51
CA ARG A 305 -5.60 19.54 -7.05
C ARG A 305 -4.60 19.88 -5.94
N ALA A 306 -4.08 18.87 -5.26
CA ALA A 306 -2.96 18.98 -4.32
C ALA A 306 -1.59 19.10 -5.03
N VAL A 307 -1.48 18.72 -6.31
CA VAL A 307 -0.24 18.85 -7.13
C VAL A 307 -0.64 19.15 -8.59
N PRO A 308 -0.64 20.42 -9.04
CA PRO A 308 -1.17 20.82 -10.34
C PRO A 308 -0.57 20.10 -11.56
N SER A 309 -1.40 19.92 -12.60
CA SER A 309 -1.14 19.10 -13.79
C SER A 309 0.07 19.50 -14.66
N SER A 310 0.52 20.75 -14.58
CA SER A 310 1.72 21.20 -15.30
C SER A 310 2.99 20.54 -14.78
N ARG A 311 3.02 20.11 -13.51
CA ARG A 311 4.24 19.74 -12.78
C ARG A 311 4.38 18.27 -12.39
N SER A 312 3.38 17.40 -12.61
CA SER A 312 3.63 15.95 -12.74
C SER A 312 4.77 15.62 -13.72
N ARG A 313 4.99 16.53 -14.70
CA ARG A 313 6.13 16.53 -15.62
C ARG A 313 7.42 17.10 -15.02
N THR A 314 7.39 18.04 -14.09
CA THR A 314 8.59 18.65 -13.47
C THR A 314 9.17 17.76 -12.38
N THR A 315 8.36 17.25 -11.44
CA THR A 315 8.82 16.29 -10.43
C THR A 315 9.38 15.03 -11.08
N SER A 316 8.65 14.48 -12.05
CA SER A 316 9.13 13.33 -12.83
C SER A 316 10.36 13.66 -13.67
N SER A 317 10.49 14.86 -14.25
CA SER A 317 11.64 15.19 -15.12
C SER A 317 12.89 15.63 -14.37
N VAL A 318 12.78 16.22 -13.18
CA VAL A 318 13.94 16.54 -12.34
C VAL A 318 14.48 15.27 -11.70
N TRP A 319 13.62 14.43 -11.10
CA TRP A 319 14.04 13.12 -10.58
C TRP A 319 14.52 12.17 -11.68
N SER A 320 13.88 12.12 -12.86
CA SER A 320 14.39 11.28 -13.97
C SER A 320 15.71 11.77 -14.57
N ARG A 321 16.12 13.04 -14.33
CA ARG A 321 17.41 13.58 -14.80
C ARG A 321 18.53 13.35 -13.79
N ALA A 322 18.24 13.41 -12.51
CA ALA A 322 19.21 13.17 -11.44
C ALA A 322 19.50 11.67 -11.24
N THR A 323 18.47 10.81 -11.31
CA THR A 323 18.64 9.35 -11.13
C THR A 323 18.51 8.60 -12.46
N ARG A 324 19.60 7.94 -12.90
CA ARG A 324 19.67 7.15 -14.15
C ARG A 324 18.70 5.95 -14.20
N CYS A 325 18.01 5.63 -13.10
CA CYS A 325 17.15 4.45 -12.94
C CYS A 325 15.71 4.76 -12.46
N THR A 326 15.15 5.93 -12.75
CA THR A 326 13.78 6.28 -12.34
C THR A 326 12.75 5.87 -13.39
N ARG A 327 11.70 5.15 -12.99
CA ARG A 327 10.54 4.89 -13.85
C ARG A 327 9.34 5.67 -13.31
N SER A 328 8.93 6.70 -14.05
CA SER A 328 7.73 7.48 -13.77
C SER A 328 6.57 7.04 -14.66
N THR A 329 5.39 6.86 -14.07
CA THR A 329 4.14 6.69 -14.82
C THR A 329 3.14 7.76 -14.42
N ALA A 330 2.70 8.56 -15.40
CA ALA A 330 1.58 9.48 -15.26
C ALA A 330 0.31 8.84 -15.86
N THR A 331 -0.68 8.55 -15.04
CA THR A 331 -1.98 8.01 -15.49
C THR A 331 -2.82 9.13 -16.12
N ARG A 332 -3.08 9.01 -17.44
CA ARG A 332 -3.80 10.00 -18.26
C ARG A 332 -5.28 9.67 -18.53
N ARG A 333 -5.85 8.64 -17.89
CA ARG A 333 -7.26 8.26 -18.06
C ARG A 333 -7.97 8.28 -16.72
N ALA A 334 -9.14 8.92 -16.71
CA ALA A 334 -10.02 9.26 -15.60
C ALA A 334 -9.50 10.39 -14.69
N THR A 335 -10.34 11.42 -14.54
CA THR A 335 -10.31 12.38 -13.44
C THR A 335 -10.36 11.61 -12.12
N ALA A 336 -9.19 11.36 -11.55
CA ALA A 336 -9.04 10.63 -10.30
C ALA A 336 -8.62 11.65 -9.23
N PRO A 337 -9.53 12.09 -8.34
CA PRO A 337 -9.14 12.85 -7.14
C PRO A 337 -8.21 12.00 -6.26
N TRP A 338 -7.55 12.63 -5.29
CA TRP A 338 -6.58 11.99 -4.38
C TRP A 338 -7.11 10.73 -3.66
N TRP A 339 -8.43 10.56 -3.60
CA TRP A 339 -9.13 9.41 -3.01
C TRP A 339 -9.75 8.45 -4.04
N SER A 340 -9.35 8.47 -5.32
CA SER A 340 -10.06 7.74 -6.39
C SER A 340 -10.38 6.27 -6.05
N THR A 341 -11.68 6.01 -5.92
CA THR A 341 -12.30 4.70 -5.67
C THR A 341 -12.51 3.88 -6.94
N ASN A 342 -12.00 4.33 -8.10
CA ASN A 342 -12.30 3.68 -9.36
C ASN A 342 -11.52 2.34 -9.47
N ALA A 343 -12.23 1.21 -9.57
CA ALA A 343 -11.65 -0.13 -9.66
C ALA A 343 -10.65 -0.28 -10.83
N SER A 344 -10.82 0.53 -11.88
CA SER A 344 -9.90 0.61 -13.03
C SER A 344 -8.57 1.31 -12.73
N SER A 345 -8.48 2.11 -11.67
CA SER A 345 -7.24 2.71 -11.16
C SER A 345 -6.52 1.79 -10.16
N ARG A 346 -7.29 0.98 -9.40
CA ARG A 346 -6.76 -0.03 -8.47
C ARG A 346 -6.15 -1.24 -9.18
N CYS A 347 -6.61 -1.58 -10.39
CA CYS A 347 -6.13 -2.74 -11.15
C CYS A 347 -4.94 -2.47 -12.08
N VAL A 348 -4.32 -1.28 -12.08
CA VAL A 348 -3.07 -1.04 -12.86
C VAL A 348 -1.84 -1.60 -12.13
N TRP A 349 -1.94 -2.84 -11.67
CA TRP A 349 -0.83 -3.65 -11.18
C TRP A 349 -0.53 -4.85 -12.11
N SER A 350 -1.34 -5.05 -13.17
CA SER A 350 -1.09 -6.06 -14.20
C SER A 350 -0.83 -5.45 -15.57
N SER A 351 0.39 -5.65 -16.05
CA SER A 351 0.86 -5.54 -17.44
C SER A 351 0.21 -4.46 -18.33
N THR A 352 0.72 -3.23 -18.29
CA THR A 352 0.47 -2.27 -19.37
C THR A 352 1.37 -2.60 -20.57
N SER A 353 0.88 -3.45 -21.46
CA SER A 353 1.29 -3.42 -22.86
C SER A 353 0.07 -3.03 -23.69
N ARG A 354 0.12 -1.89 -24.38
CA ARG A 354 -0.58 -1.75 -25.67
C ARG A 354 -0.09 -0.56 -26.48
N ARG A 355 -0.10 -0.83 -27.78
CA ARG A 355 0.37 -0.07 -28.92
C ARG A 355 -0.49 1.18 -29.12
N GLY A 356 0.15 2.29 -29.42
CA GLY A 356 -0.45 3.49 -29.99
C GLY A 356 0.27 3.82 -31.29
N THR A 357 -0.39 3.57 -32.42
CA THR A 357 0.01 4.03 -33.75
C THR A 357 -0.31 5.51 -33.88
N SER A 358 0.71 6.36 -33.96
CA SER A 358 0.59 7.66 -34.65
C SER A 358 1.97 8.10 -35.13
N ARG A 359 2.13 8.19 -36.45
CA ARG A 359 3.31 8.72 -37.14
C ARG A 359 3.58 10.16 -36.70
N ARG A 360 4.76 10.42 -36.15
CA ARG A 360 5.53 11.68 -36.24
C ARG A 360 6.97 11.41 -35.77
N ALA A 361 7.93 12.08 -36.42
CA ALA A 361 9.34 11.75 -36.50
C ALA A 361 10.07 11.58 -35.15
N ALA A 362 11.01 10.63 -35.10
CA ALA A 362 11.81 10.25 -33.94
C ALA A 362 13.16 11.01 -33.88
N PRO A 363 13.65 11.40 -32.68
CA PRO A 363 15.07 11.62 -32.42
C PRO A 363 15.75 10.29 -31.98
N PRO A 364 17.10 10.19 -31.98
CA PRO A 364 17.81 8.92 -31.99
C PRO A 364 17.64 8.11 -30.69
N SER A 365 17.75 6.80 -30.85
CA SER A 365 17.35 5.74 -29.92
C SER A 365 17.99 5.79 -28.53
N ALA A 366 17.16 5.98 -27.49
CA ALA A 366 17.48 5.49 -26.15
C ALA A 366 17.07 4.02 -26.05
N ALA A 367 18.04 3.12 -25.80
CA ALA A 367 17.76 1.71 -25.57
C ALA A 367 16.86 1.53 -24.34
N ALA A 368 15.64 1.03 -24.53
CA ALA A 368 14.74 0.70 -23.43
C ALA A 368 15.16 -0.63 -22.79
N TRP A 369 15.47 -0.58 -21.49
CA TRP A 369 15.83 -1.73 -20.68
C TRP A 369 14.63 -2.16 -19.83
N ARG A 370 14.53 -3.46 -19.54
CA ARG A 370 13.56 -4.02 -18.59
C ARG A 370 14.33 -4.81 -17.52
N TRP A 371 13.92 -4.62 -16.27
CA TRP A 371 14.36 -5.43 -15.14
C TRP A 371 13.38 -6.59 -14.95
N VAL A 372 13.92 -7.79 -14.81
CA VAL A 372 13.14 -9.02 -14.58
C VAL A 372 13.76 -9.72 -13.38
N MET A 373 12.91 -10.11 -12.41
CA MET A 373 13.30 -10.97 -11.30
C MET A 373 12.81 -12.39 -11.58
N ARG A 374 13.69 -13.39 -11.40
CA ARG A 374 13.32 -14.80 -11.30
C ARG A 374 13.34 -15.21 -9.83
N PRO A 375 12.49 -16.16 -9.38
CA PRO A 375 12.51 -16.61 -7.99
C PRO A 375 13.93 -17.02 -7.57
N GLY A 376 14.46 -16.41 -6.50
CA GLY A 376 15.75 -16.73 -5.91
C GLY A 376 17.01 -16.16 -6.58
N GLY A 377 16.89 -15.25 -7.56
CA GLY A 377 18.05 -14.67 -8.26
C GLY A 377 18.15 -13.13 -8.18
N PRO A 378 19.35 -12.55 -8.44
CA PRO A 378 19.55 -11.11 -8.46
C PRO A 378 18.83 -10.45 -9.64
N TRP A 379 18.57 -9.14 -9.54
CA TRP A 379 17.96 -8.34 -10.59
C TRP A 379 18.79 -8.38 -11.88
N GLN A 380 18.17 -8.76 -13.00
CA GLN A 380 18.83 -8.79 -14.30
C GLN A 380 18.30 -7.73 -15.26
N ARG A 381 19.22 -7.05 -15.95
CA ARG A 381 18.95 -5.99 -16.93
C ARG A 381 18.89 -6.58 -18.34
N VAL A 382 17.71 -6.53 -18.98
CA VAL A 382 17.49 -7.11 -20.31
C VAL A 382 17.10 -6.03 -21.32
N ARG A 383 17.72 -6.03 -22.52
CA ARG A 383 17.44 -5.06 -23.60
C ARG A 383 16.15 -5.46 -24.33
N ARG A 384 15.25 -4.51 -24.63
CA ARG A 384 14.13 -4.78 -25.56
C ARG A 384 14.67 -5.02 -26.96
N GLY A 385 14.60 -6.27 -27.44
CA GLY A 385 14.94 -6.61 -28.84
C GLY A 385 13.94 -6.01 -29.82
N GLY A 386 14.46 -5.30 -30.82
CA GLY A 386 13.73 -4.91 -32.04
C GLY A 386 13.75 -6.06 -33.05
N ALA A 387 12.66 -6.24 -33.77
CA ALA A 387 12.56 -7.21 -34.85
C ALA A 387 13.52 -6.85 -35.99
N GLY A 388 14.40 -7.78 -36.34
CA GLY A 388 15.21 -7.77 -37.56
C GLY A 388 14.99 -9.08 -38.29
N VAL A 389 14.43 -8.98 -39.49
CA VAL A 389 14.31 -10.06 -40.48
C VAL A 389 15.72 -10.34 -41.03
N GLY A 390 16.08 -11.62 -41.13
CA GLY A 390 17.29 -12.08 -41.80
C GLY A 390 17.15 -13.55 -42.15
N GLU A 391 16.83 -13.83 -43.41
CA GLU A 391 16.90 -15.14 -44.04
C GLU A 391 18.32 -15.71 -43.96
N VAL A 392 18.46 -16.99 -43.61
CA VAL A 392 19.51 -17.86 -44.16
C VAL A 392 18.95 -19.28 -44.28
N GLY A 393 18.83 -19.77 -45.52
CA GLY A 393 18.60 -21.17 -45.88
C GLY A 393 19.90 -21.99 -46.04
N PRO A 394 19.84 -23.26 -46.49
CA PRO A 394 20.49 -24.37 -45.79
C PRO A 394 21.74 -24.97 -46.49
N ALA A 395 22.58 -25.64 -45.70
CA ALA A 395 23.52 -26.73 -46.07
C ALA A 395 24.06 -27.29 -44.73
N GLY A 396 24.37 -28.56 -44.50
CA GLY A 396 24.53 -29.76 -45.29
C GLY A 396 25.36 -30.74 -44.43
N GLN A 397 24.94 -32.00 -44.41
CA GLN A 397 25.56 -33.24 -43.92
C GLN A 397 27.08 -33.21 -43.58
N GLN A 398 27.56 -33.95 -42.56
CA GLN A 398 27.85 -35.40 -42.66
C GLN A 398 28.51 -35.98 -41.38
N GLU A 399 27.98 -37.16 -41.02
CA GLU A 399 28.42 -38.34 -40.26
C GLU A 399 29.85 -38.55 -39.73
N ARG A 400 29.88 -39.33 -38.63
CA ARG A 400 30.66 -40.57 -38.30
C ARG A 400 30.98 -40.57 -36.78
N GLY A 401 30.88 -41.62 -35.98
CA GLY A 401 30.62 -43.06 -36.15
C GLY A 401 31.26 -43.81 -34.95
N GLY A 402 30.69 -44.96 -34.56
CA GLY A 402 31.25 -45.98 -33.64
C GLY A 402 30.65 -45.98 -32.23
N GLU A 403 29.79 -46.92 -31.80
CA GLU A 403 30.02 -48.36 -31.45
C GLU A 403 31.07 -48.53 -30.34
N GLN A 404 30.95 -49.35 -29.29
CA GLN A 404 30.22 -50.60 -29.01
C GLN A 404 30.31 -50.85 -27.48
N GLU A 405 29.24 -51.25 -26.77
CA GLU A 405 28.85 -52.61 -26.35
C GLU A 405 29.40 -53.17 -25.01
N ASP A 406 28.52 -54.00 -24.43
CA ASP A 406 28.69 -55.09 -23.47
C ASP A 406 28.67 -54.84 -21.95
N ALA A 407 28.05 -55.68 -21.12
CA ALA A 407 27.00 -56.72 -21.20
C ALA A 407 26.92 -57.40 -19.81
N GLY A 408 25.82 -58.10 -19.53
CA GLY A 408 25.74 -59.20 -18.55
C GLY A 408 25.02 -58.83 -17.24
N ASP A 409 23.74 -59.20 -17.01
CA ASP A 409 23.20 -60.56 -16.75
C ASP A 409 23.50 -61.01 -15.29
N GLY A 410 22.60 -61.52 -14.45
CA GLY A 410 21.19 -61.88 -14.56
C GLY A 410 20.69 -62.55 -13.26
N ASP A 411 19.35 -62.57 -13.12
CA ASP A 411 18.55 -63.79 -12.94
C ASP A 411 18.03 -64.31 -11.55
N ARG A 412 16.74 -64.73 -11.60
CA ARG A 412 15.88 -65.66 -10.80
C ARG A 412 15.60 -65.39 -9.30
N GLY A 413 14.38 -65.57 -8.78
CA GLY A 413 13.11 -66.04 -9.35
C GLY A 413 12.04 -66.38 -8.29
N GLN A 414 10.78 -66.38 -8.75
CA GLN A 414 9.61 -67.20 -8.37
C GLN A 414 8.81 -66.96 -7.06
N GLY A 415 7.49 -66.75 -7.22
CA GLY A 415 6.42 -66.77 -6.18
C GLY A 415 5.89 -68.20 -5.90
N PRO A 416 4.58 -68.46 -5.66
CA PRO A 416 3.40 -67.59 -5.67
C PRO A 416 2.40 -67.80 -4.48
N ALA A 417 1.39 -66.92 -4.34
CA ALA A 417 -0.04 -67.27 -4.26
C ALA A 417 -0.91 -66.04 -3.91
N ARG A 418 -1.91 -65.79 -4.77
CA ARG A 418 -2.93 -64.74 -4.68
C ARG A 418 -4.21 -65.29 -4.04
N VAL A 419 -4.97 -64.46 -3.33
CA VAL A 419 -6.43 -64.18 -3.52
C VAL A 419 -6.67 -62.78 -2.93
N ALA A 420 -6.77 -61.71 -3.75
CA ALA A 420 -8.00 -61.05 -4.24
C ALA A 420 -8.80 -60.33 -3.13
N ARG A 421 -9.28 -59.08 -3.25
CA ARG A 421 -9.30 -58.08 -4.32
C ARG A 421 -9.85 -56.76 -3.73
N THR A 422 -9.08 -55.67 -3.87
CA THR A 422 -9.46 -54.31 -4.37
C THR A 422 -10.61 -53.48 -3.72
N PRO A 423 -10.68 -52.16 -3.96
CA PRO A 423 -9.67 -51.12 -3.67
C PRO A 423 -10.34 -49.80 -3.19
N GLN A 424 -9.58 -48.80 -2.74
CA GLN A 424 -9.64 -47.47 -3.38
C GLN A 424 -8.48 -46.57 -2.94
N THR A 425 -7.90 -45.99 -3.96
CA THR A 425 -6.55 -45.44 -4.02
C THR A 425 -6.59 -43.95 -3.73
N THR A 426 -5.72 -43.51 -2.83
CA THR A 426 -5.22 -42.15 -2.71
C THR A 426 -4.55 -41.72 -4.01
N MET A 427 -5.11 -40.74 -4.73
CA MET A 427 -4.42 -40.05 -5.81
C MET A 427 -3.65 -38.83 -5.26
N ARG A 428 -2.33 -38.90 -5.38
CA ARG A 428 -1.44 -37.73 -5.42
C ARG A 428 -1.53 -37.10 -6.83
N PRO A 429 -1.59 -35.77 -7.00
CA PRO A 429 -1.36 -35.18 -8.31
C PRO A 429 0.12 -34.89 -8.51
N ALA A 430 0.71 -35.58 -9.50
CA ALA A 430 1.92 -35.17 -10.17
C ALA A 430 1.59 -34.03 -11.14
N TRP A 431 2.33 -32.92 -11.07
CA TRP A 431 2.26 -31.86 -12.08
C TRP A 431 3.55 -31.90 -12.91
N THR A 432 3.48 -32.63 -14.03
CA THR A 432 4.40 -32.50 -15.15
C THR A 432 4.00 -31.31 -16.01
N SER A 433 4.99 -30.47 -16.29
CA SER A 433 4.95 -29.29 -17.15
C SER A 433 4.69 -29.63 -18.62
N LEU A 434 3.65 -29.03 -19.22
CA LEU A 434 3.49 -28.88 -20.67
C LEU A 434 2.98 -27.46 -21.00
N PRO A 435 3.47 -26.81 -22.07
CA PRO A 435 3.19 -25.41 -22.37
C PRO A 435 1.82 -25.25 -23.07
N LEU A 436 0.95 -24.42 -22.49
CA LEU A 436 -0.30 -24.03 -23.15
C LEU A 436 -0.03 -22.93 -24.19
N THR A 437 -0.32 -23.23 -25.46
CA THR A 437 -0.28 -22.28 -26.57
C THR A 437 -1.64 -21.58 -26.67
N LEU A 438 -1.71 -20.26 -26.47
CA LEU A 438 -2.96 -19.49 -26.58
C LEU A 438 -3.16 -18.99 -28.02
N GLN A 439 -4.11 -19.57 -28.77
CA GLN A 439 -4.65 -19.02 -30.01
C GLN A 439 -5.56 -17.82 -29.70
N VAL A 440 -5.32 -16.69 -30.38
CA VAL A 440 -6.17 -15.49 -30.29
C VAL A 440 -7.26 -15.58 -31.35
N LEU A 441 -8.51 -15.85 -30.94
CA LEU A 441 -9.70 -15.64 -31.76
C LEU A 441 -10.14 -14.17 -31.65
N SER A 442 -10.18 -13.49 -32.79
CA SER A 442 -10.65 -12.12 -32.96
C SER A 442 -12.16 -12.11 -33.22
N THR A 443 -12.96 -11.54 -32.32
CA THR A 443 -14.35 -11.18 -32.61
C THR A 443 -14.48 -9.66 -32.74
N ARG A 444 -14.88 -9.24 -33.94
CA ARG A 444 -15.19 -7.86 -34.34
C ARG A 444 -16.30 -7.27 -33.46
N ALA A 445 -16.09 -6.05 -32.97
CA ALA A 445 -17.14 -5.21 -32.41
C ALA A 445 -18.08 -4.73 -33.53
N VAL A 446 -19.38 -4.99 -33.38
CA VAL A 446 -20.44 -4.37 -34.18
C VAL A 446 -20.70 -2.96 -33.61
N ARG A 447 -20.62 -1.95 -34.48
CA ARG A 447 -21.12 -0.59 -34.20
C ARG A 447 -22.63 -0.58 -34.43
N SER A 448 -23.42 -0.03 -33.51
CA SER A 448 -24.74 0.53 -33.82
C SER A 448 -24.77 2.01 -33.45
N THR A 449 -25.34 2.78 -34.36
CA THR A 449 -25.46 4.23 -34.44
C THR A 449 -26.72 4.75 -33.76
N GLY A 450 -26.66 5.95 -33.19
CA GLY A 450 -27.68 7.01 -33.41
C GLY A 450 -28.83 7.19 -32.41
N CYS A 451 -28.77 8.35 -31.71
CA CYS A 451 -29.81 9.35 -31.40
C CYS A 451 -31.23 8.96 -30.93
N GLY A 452 -31.71 9.65 -29.87
CA GLY A 452 -33.14 9.94 -29.69
C GLY A 452 -33.61 10.42 -28.32
N ALA A 453 -33.78 11.75 -28.19
CA ALA A 453 -34.77 12.49 -27.39
C ALA A 453 -34.83 12.38 -25.84
N GLY A 454 -34.74 13.55 -25.20
CA GLY A 454 -35.05 13.77 -23.79
C GLY A 454 -36.55 13.90 -23.49
N VAL A 455 -36.90 13.68 -22.22
CA VAL A 455 -38.25 13.86 -21.66
C VAL A 455 -38.13 14.76 -20.42
N PRO A 456 -38.93 15.84 -20.30
CA PRO A 456 -38.89 16.74 -19.15
C PRO A 456 -39.78 16.24 -17.99
N TRP A 457 -39.31 16.46 -16.76
CA TRP A 457 -40.02 16.20 -15.52
C TRP A 457 -41.09 17.26 -15.24
N ARG A 458 -42.34 16.85 -15.00
CA ARG A 458 -43.41 17.66 -14.38
C ARG A 458 -43.48 17.37 -12.88
N ARG A 459 -43.66 18.42 -12.07
CA ARG A 459 -44.04 18.35 -10.65
C ARG A 459 -45.57 18.15 -10.51
N PRO A 460 -46.05 17.37 -9.54
CA PRO A 460 -47.28 17.66 -8.80
C PRO A 460 -46.92 18.55 -7.59
N GLY A 461 -47.70 19.54 -7.15
CA GLY A 461 -49.15 19.58 -7.00
C GLY A 461 -49.39 19.88 -5.52
#